data_AF-A0A7V7C2S6-F1
#
_entry.id   AF-A0A7V7C2S6-F1
#
_cell.length_a   1.000
_cell.length_b   1.000
_cell.length_c   1.000
_cell.angle_alpha   90.00
_cell.angle_beta   90.00
_cell.angle_gamma   90.00
#
_symmetry.space_group_name_H-M   'P 1'
#
loop_
_entity.id
_entity.type
_entity.pdbx_description
1 polymer ?
#
loop_
_entity_poly.entity_id
_entity_poly.type
_entity_poly.pdbx_seq_one_letter_code
_entity_poly.pdbx_strand_id
1 'polypeptide(L)'
;MFSQGFLKVAAASPKTRLGDARYNVKNMLEILKEAEKKGAAIICFPELCVTGYSVGDMLFQKYLYQESLNAIRQLLIDNPFSG
;
A
#
# COMPACT_ATOMS: atom_id res chain seq x y z
N MET A 1 6.61 -14.27 12.75
CA MET A 1 5.82 -13.07 13.12
C MET A 1 5.74 -12.87 14.62
N PHE A 2 5.36 -13.87 15.40
CA PHE A 2 5.33 -13.82 16.86
C PHE A 2 6.54 -14.54 17.47
N SER A 3 7.14 -13.97 18.50
CA SER A 3 8.21 -14.63 19.27
C SER A 3 8.17 -14.14 20.70
N GLN A 4 8.06 -15.05 21.68
CA GLN A 4 8.13 -14.75 23.11
C GLN A 4 7.16 -13.65 23.58
N GLY A 5 5.95 -13.59 23.00
CA GLY A 5 4.96 -12.55 23.33
C GLY A 5 5.17 -11.21 22.62
N PHE A 6 6.19 -11.07 21.77
CA PHE A 6 6.44 -9.88 20.96
C PHE A 6 5.84 -10.00 19.56
N LEU A 7 5.34 -8.86 19.06
CA LEU A 7 4.86 -8.67 17.70
C LEU A 7 5.81 -7.76 16.93
N LYS A 8 6.32 -8.23 15.78
CA LYS A 8 7.09 -7.37 14.89
C LYS A 8 6.14 -6.56 14.02
N VAL A 9 6.24 -5.23 14.06
CA VAL A 9 5.44 -4.32 13.22
C VAL A 9 6.33 -3.52 12.29
N ALA A 10 5.78 -3.06 11.17
CA ALA A 10 6.46 -2.27 10.17
C ALA A 10 5.67 -0.99 9.84
N ALA A 11 6.41 0.07 9.52
CA ALA A 11 5.88 1.27 8.89
C ALA A 11 6.75 1.54 7.66
N ALA A 12 6.12 1.76 6.50
CA ALA A 12 6.85 1.94 5.26
C ALA A 12 6.25 3.05 4.40
N SER A 13 7.11 3.86 3.80
CA SER A 13 6.71 4.95 2.92
C SER A 13 7.16 4.64 1.48
N PRO A 14 6.25 4.16 0.60
CA PRO A 14 6.58 3.92 -0.80
C PRO A 14 6.82 5.24 -1.54
N LYS A 15 7.59 5.16 -2.62
CA LYS A 15 7.57 6.22 -3.63
C LYS A 15 6.19 6.27 -4.26
N THR A 16 5.57 7.44 -4.28
CA THR A 16 4.27 7.65 -4.89
C THR A 16 4.36 8.57 -6.10
N ARG A 17 3.41 8.43 -7.00
CA ARG A 17 3.10 9.34 -8.11
C ARG A 17 1.68 9.83 -7.92
N LEU A 18 1.49 11.15 -8.05
CA LEU A 18 0.19 11.77 -7.83
C LEU A 18 -0.80 11.30 -8.90
N GLY A 19 -1.95 10.79 -8.47
CA GLY A 19 -3.02 10.32 -9.35
C GLY A 19 -2.76 8.98 -10.06
N ASP A 20 -1.60 8.35 -9.86
CA ASP A 20 -1.25 7.07 -10.49
C ASP A 20 -1.38 5.91 -9.48
N ALA A 21 -2.62 5.49 -9.25
CA ALA A 21 -2.94 4.46 -8.26
C ALA A 21 -2.29 3.11 -8.54
N ARG A 22 -2.12 2.75 -9.82
CA ARG A 22 -1.48 1.50 -10.24
C ARG A 22 0.01 1.50 -9.92
N TYR A 23 0.72 2.59 -10.21
CA TYR A 23 2.13 2.71 -9.84
C TYR A 23 2.33 2.66 -8.33
N ASN A 24 1.48 3.36 -7.57
CA ASN A 24 1.57 3.41 -6.11
C ASN A 24 1.37 2.03 -5.49
N VAL A 25 0.32 1.30 -5.90
CA VAL A 25 0.07 -0.08 -5.45
C VAL A 25 1.21 -1.02 -5.82
N LYS A 26 1.80 -0.89 -7.01
CA LYS A 26 2.96 -1.70 -7.40
C LYS A 26 4.12 -1.53 -6.42
N ASN A 27 4.40 -0.29 -5.99
CA ASN A 27 5.45 -0.05 -4.99
C ASN A 27 5.07 -0.57 -3.60
N MET A 28 3.78 -0.50 -3.22
CA MET A 28 3.30 -1.11 -1.98
C MET A 28 3.49 -2.64 -2.00
N LEU A 29 3.21 -3.31 -3.12
CA LEU A 29 3.41 -4.76 -3.28
C LEU A 29 4.88 -5.18 -3.12
N GLU A 30 5.83 -4.40 -3.65
CA GLU A 30 7.26 -4.68 -3.44
C GLU A 30 7.67 -4.54 -1.97
N ILE A 31 7.13 -3.53 -1.27
CA ILE A 31 7.34 -3.37 0.18
C ILE A 31 6.72 -4.53 0.95
N LEU A 32 5.53 -4.99 0.58
CA LEU A 32 4.87 -6.12 1.22
C LEU A 32 5.71 -7.40 1.09
N LYS A 33 6.35 -7.64 -0.07
CA LYS A 33 7.32 -8.74 -0.23
C LYS A 33 8.50 -8.61 0.73
N GLU A 34 9.00 -7.40 0.95
CA GLU A 34 10.08 -7.18 1.94
C GLU A 34 9.61 -7.37 3.38
N ALA A 35 8.41 -6.89 3.72
CA ALA A 35 7.81 -7.03 5.04
C ALA A 35 7.60 -8.50 5.41
N GLU A 36 7.14 -9.29 4.45
CA GLU A 36 7.01 -10.75 4.55
C GLU A 36 8.36 -11.41 4.85
N LYS A 37 9.40 -11.10 4.06
CA LYS A 37 10.76 -11.61 4.27
C LYS A 37 11.34 -11.23 5.63
N LYS A 38 10.98 -10.04 6.15
CA LYS A 38 11.39 -9.54 7.47
C LYS A 38 10.54 -10.11 8.61
N GLY A 39 9.47 -10.83 8.29
CA GLY A 39 8.56 -11.45 9.26
C GLY A 39 7.78 -10.46 10.11
N ALA A 40 7.48 -9.27 9.58
CA ALA A 40 6.56 -8.32 10.21
C ALA A 40 5.15 -8.89 10.18
N ALA A 41 4.37 -8.71 11.24
CA ALA A 41 2.99 -9.18 11.35
C ALA A 41 1.98 -8.10 10.96
N ILE A 42 2.34 -6.82 11.10
CA ILE A 42 1.49 -5.70 10.72
C ILE A 42 2.37 -4.71 9.98
N ILE A 43 1.84 -4.11 8.91
CA ILE A 43 2.47 -3.01 8.21
C ILE A 43 1.48 -1.86 8.02
N CYS A 44 1.94 -0.63 8.26
CA CYS A 44 1.18 0.57 7.92
C CYS A 44 1.85 1.38 6.81
N PHE A 45 1.01 2.05 6.02
CA PHE A 45 1.38 2.95 4.94
C PHE A 45 0.85 4.37 5.23
N PRO A 46 1.41 5.41 4.58
CA PRO A 46 0.97 6.78 4.77
C PRO A 46 -0.48 7.03 4.33
N GLU A 47 -1.02 8.17 4.73
CA GLU A 47 -2.33 8.66 4.29
C GLU A 47 -2.42 8.76 2.76
N LEU A 48 -3.57 8.35 2.21
CA LEU A 48 -3.86 8.39 0.77
C LEU A 48 -2.76 7.78 -0.10
N CYS A 49 -2.02 6.78 0.42
CA CYS A 49 -0.87 6.20 -0.26
C CYS A 49 -1.19 5.64 -1.66
N VAL A 50 -2.42 5.15 -1.86
CA VAL A 50 -2.91 4.68 -3.16
C VAL A 50 -2.98 5.82 -4.18
N THR A 51 -3.49 7.01 -3.83
CA THR A 51 -3.67 8.12 -4.79
C THR A 51 -2.51 9.13 -4.77
N GLY A 52 -1.73 9.15 -3.70
CA GLY A 52 -0.91 10.29 -3.30
C GLY A 52 -1.74 11.33 -2.54
N TYR A 53 -1.17 11.92 -1.50
CA TYR A 53 -1.86 12.89 -0.62
C TYR A 53 -2.13 14.23 -1.31
N SER A 54 -1.15 14.79 -2.01
CA SER A 54 -1.22 16.12 -2.63
C SER A 54 -1.80 16.13 -4.05
N VAL A 55 -2.72 15.21 -4.33
CA VAL A 55 -3.39 15.03 -5.62
C VAL A 55 -4.40 16.15 -5.95
N GLY A 56 -4.83 16.92 -4.94
CA GLY A 56 -5.68 18.10 -5.12
C GLY A 56 -7.04 17.76 -5.74
N ASP A 57 -7.51 18.61 -6.66
CA ASP A 57 -8.85 18.51 -7.27
C ASP A 57 -9.07 17.23 -8.09
N MET A 58 -8.01 16.50 -8.42
CA MET A 58 -8.13 15.17 -9.02
C MET A 58 -8.91 14.19 -8.13
N LEU A 59 -8.99 14.41 -6.80
CA LEU A 59 -9.84 13.62 -5.89
C LEU A 59 -11.31 13.68 -6.24
N PHE A 60 -11.78 14.77 -6.84
CA PHE A 60 -13.18 14.92 -7.25
C PHE A 60 -13.47 14.29 -8.62
N GLN A 61 -12.45 13.76 -9.30
CA GLN A 61 -12.59 13.14 -10.61
C GLN A 61 -12.99 11.68 -10.47
N LYS A 62 -14.11 11.31 -11.10
CA LYS A 62 -14.62 9.94 -11.14
C LYS A 62 -13.57 8.93 -11.66
N TYR A 63 -12.71 9.36 -12.57
CA TYR A 63 -11.58 8.56 -13.06
C TYR A 63 -10.65 8.10 -11.93
N LEU A 64 -10.19 9.02 -11.07
CA LEU A 64 -9.27 8.68 -9.99
C LEU A 64 -9.94 7.75 -8.97
N TYR A 65 -11.23 7.95 -8.71
CA TYR A 65 -12.01 7.06 -7.86
C TYR A 65 -12.06 5.62 -8.42
N GLN A 66 -12.41 5.46 -9.70
CA GLN A 66 -12.43 4.14 -10.35
C GLN A 66 -11.04 3.47 -10.36
N GLU A 67 -10.00 4.22 -10.71
CA GLU A 67 -8.62 3.69 -10.73
C GLU A 67 -8.14 3.30 -9.33
N SER A 68 -8.51 4.05 -8.29
CA SER A 68 -8.20 3.71 -6.91
C SER A 68 -8.83 2.38 -6.50
N LEU A 69 -10.10 2.16 -6.86
CA LEU A 69 -10.78 0.88 -6.59
C LEU A 69 -10.14 -0.28 -7.35
N ASN A 70 -9.77 -0.07 -8.61
CA ASN A 70 -9.08 -1.08 -9.43
C ASN A 70 -7.71 -1.43 -8.84
N ALA A 71 -6.94 -0.42 -8.43
CA ALA A 71 -5.63 -0.60 -7.83
C ALA A 71 -5.73 -1.30 -6.46
N ILE A 72 -6.70 -0.94 -5.61
CA ILE A 72 -6.94 -1.64 -4.34
C ILE A 72 -7.34 -3.10 -4.59
N ARG A 73 -8.19 -3.37 -5.58
CA ARG A 73 -8.51 -4.76 -5.97
C ARG A 73 -7.24 -5.53 -6.37
N GLN A 74 -6.36 -4.92 -7.16
CA GLN A 74 -5.07 -5.52 -7.51
C GLN A 74 -4.22 -5.80 -6.27
N LEU A 75 -4.12 -4.82 -5.36
CA LEU A 75 -3.38 -4.95 -4.11
C LEU A 75 -3.87 -6.16 -3.30
N LEU A 76 -5.18 -6.36 -3.20
CA LEU A 76 -5.78 -7.48 -2.46
C LEU A 76 -5.50 -8.84 -3.12
N ILE A 77 -5.57 -8.92 -4.46
CA ILE A 77 -5.35 -10.17 -5.20
C ILE A 77 -3.87 -10.58 -5.17
N ASP A 78 -2.97 -9.61 -5.35
CA ASP A 78 -1.54 -9.87 -5.47
C ASP A 78 -0.79 -9.83 -4.14
N ASN A 79 -1.47 -9.56 -3.02
CA ASN A 79 -0.84 -9.35 -1.72
C ASN A 79 -0.03 -10.61 -1.30
N PRO A 80 1.31 -10.54 -1.24
CA PRO A 80 2.13 -11.67 -0.81
C PRO A 80 2.34 -11.71 0.71
N PHE A 81 1.84 -10.70 1.44
CA PHE A 81 2.04 -10.54 2.88
C PHE A 81 1.03 -11.38 3.65
N SER A 82 1.53 -12.24 4.54
CA SER A 82 0.74 -13.20 5.32
C SER A 82 0.33 -12.69 6.71
N GLY A 83 0.74 -11.46 7.06
CA GLY A 83 0.50 -10.83 8.37
C GLY A 83 -0.87 -10.21 8.53
#